data_AF-A0A4R0DRD7-F1
#
_entry.id   AF-A0A4R0DRD7-F1
#
_cell.length_a   1.000
_cell.length_b   1.000
_cell.length_c   1.000
_cell.angle_alpha   90.00
_cell.angle_beta   90.00
_cell.angle_gamma   90.00
#
_symmetry.space_group_name_H-M   'P 1'
#
loop_
_entity.id
_entity.type
_entity.pdbx_description
1 polymer ?
#
loop_
_entity_poly.entity_id
_entity_poly.type
_entity_poly.pdbx_seq_one_letter_code
_entity_poly.pdbx_strand_id
1 'polypeptide(L)'
;MAEVTIYSTTVCPYCVRAKQLLERKGVEYKEINLSNEAPEVRVELMQRTNHRTVPQIFIGDQFIGGFDQLYALERDGKLDGLLA
;
A
#
# COMPACT_ATOMS: atom_id res chain seq x y z
N MET A 1 3.50 -9.08 13.63
CA MET A 1 3.36 -7.68 13.19
C MET A 1 4.09 -7.53 11.89
N ALA A 2 3.35 -7.61 10.80
CA ALA A 2 3.90 -7.41 9.47
C ALA A 2 4.12 -5.92 9.20
N GLU A 3 5.27 -5.56 8.62
CA GLU A 3 5.54 -4.19 8.21
C GLU A 3 4.67 -3.81 7.00
N VAL A 4 3.77 -2.86 7.15
CA VAL A 4 2.96 -2.38 6.04
C VAL A 4 3.63 -1.18 5.40
N THR A 5 3.86 -1.22 4.08
CA THR A 5 4.38 -0.09 3.32
C THR A 5 3.38 0.34 2.26
N ILE A 6 3.03 1.62 2.24
CA ILE A 6 2.16 2.24 1.23
C ILE A 6 2.98 3.23 0.42
N TYR A 7 3.08 2.95 -0.88
CA TYR A 7 3.57 3.93 -1.84
C TYR A 7 2.40 4.78 -2.34
N SER A 8 2.47 6.08 -2.06
CA SER A 8 1.45 7.07 -2.37
C SER A 8 1.99 8.18 -3.25
N THR A 9 1.11 9.09 -3.65
CA THR A 9 1.46 10.36 -4.32
C THR A 9 0.69 11.48 -3.66
N THR A 10 1.19 12.71 -3.74
CA THR A 10 0.60 13.90 -3.09
C THR A 10 -0.89 14.11 -3.42
N VAL A 11 -1.32 13.77 -4.63
CA VAL A 11 -2.73 13.91 -5.05
C VAL A 11 -3.28 12.54 -5.46
N CYS A 12 -3.74 11.74 -4.50
CA CYS A 12 -4.44 10.49 -4.79
C CYS A 12 -5.51 10.15 -3.73
N PRO A 13 -6.81 10.14 -4.09
CA PRO A 13 -7.88 9.81 -3.15
C PRO A 13 -7.86 8.35 -2.69
N TYR A 14 -7.38 7.43 -3.53
CA TYR A 14 -7.27 6.00 -3.18
C TYR A 14 -6.19 5.75 -2.13
N CYS A 15 -5.08 6.48 -2.16
CA CYS A 15 -4.04 6.40 -1.12
C CYS A 15 -4.60 6.82 0.25
N VAL A 16 -5.40 7.88 0.29
CA VAL A 16 -6.04 8.34 1.53
C VAL A 16 -6.97 7.25 2.09
N ARG A 17 -7.77 6.60 1.23
CA ARG A 17 -8.65 5.50 1.65
C ARG A 17 -7.89 4.29 2.17
N ALA A 18 -6.78 3.91 1.54
CA ALA A 18 -5.92 2.82 2.00
C ALA A 18 -5.36 3.09 3.40
N LYS A 19 -4.86 4.31 3.63
CA LYS A 19 -4.34 4.76 4.92
C LYS A 19 -5.42 4.74 6.00
N GLN A 20 -6.58 5.32 5.72
CA GLN A 20 -7.72 5.30 6.64
C GLN A 20 -8.15 3.88 7.03
N LEU A 21 -8.06 2.92 6.11
CA LEU A 21 -8.38 1.54 6.41
C LEU A 21 -7.38 0.94 7.42
N LEU A 22 -6.08 1.13 7.20
CA LEU A 22 -5.05 0.65 8.13
C LEU A 22 -5.12 1.36 9.50
N GLU A 23 -5.40 2.67 9.51
CA GLU A 23 -5.60 3.44 10.75
C GLU A 23 -6.79 2.90 11.55
N ARG A 24 -7.91 2.57 10.90
CA ARG A 24 -9.08 1.94 11.56
C ARG A 24 -8.75 0.57 12.14
N LYS A 25 -7.84 -0.16 11.51
CA LYS A 25 -7.33 -1.44 12.01
C LYS A 25 -6.31 -1.27 13.14
N GLY A 26 -5.84 -0.05 13.40
CA GLY A 26 -4.83 0.24 14.42
C GLY A 26 -3.45 -0.31 14.06
N VAL A 27 -3.16 -0.45 12.77
CA VAL A 27 -1.88 -0.99 12.29
C VAL A 27 -0.95 0.13 11.85
N GLU A 28 0.29 0.08 12.33
CA GLU A 28 1.34 0.99 11.89
C GLU A 28 1.75 0.69 10.45
N TYR A 29 1.91 1.75 9.65
CA TYR A 29 2.33 1.64 8.27
C TYR A 29 3.33 2.73 7.92
N LYS A 30 4.23 2.40 6.99
CA LYS A 30 5.18 3.32 6.40
C LYS A 30 4.61 3.90 5.12
N GLU A 31 4.39 5.21 5.09
CA GLU A 31 4.03 5.92 3.87
C GLU A 31 5.29 6.40 3.13
N ILE A 32 5.40 6.07 1.85
CA ILE A 32 6.44 6.56 0.95
C ILE A 32 5.76 7.37 -0.16
N ASN A 33 5.93 8.70 -0.12
CA ASN A 33 5.34 9.58 -1.12
C ASN A 33 6.27 9.68 -2.35
N LEU A 34 5.87 9.02 -3.43
CA LEU A 34 6.59 9.01 -4.70
C LEU A 34 6.65 10.38 -5.40
N SER A 35 5.84 11.35 -4.98
CA SER A 35 5.92 12.72 -5.51
C SER A 35 7.11 13.49 -4.95
N ASN A 36 7.65 13.07 -3.80
CA ASN A 36 8.81 13.69 -3.16
C ASN A 36 10.10 12.89 -3.37
N GLU A 37 9.98 11.67 -3.89
CA GLU A 37 11.10 10.76 -4.13
C GLU A 37 11.67 10.92 -5.55
N ALA A 38 12.87 10.39 -5.76
CA ALA A 38 13.46 10.31 -7.08
C ALA A 38 12.56 9.49 -8.04
N PRO A 39 12.46 9.88 -9.32
CA PRO A 39 11.65 9.16 -10.32
C PRO A 39 12.09 7.70 -10.50
N GLU A 40 13.33 7.41 -10.15
CA GLU A 40 13.97 6.09 -10.12
C GLU A 40 13.21 5.10 -9.22
N VAL A 41 12.75 5.56 -8.04
CA VAL A 41 12.00 4.74 -7.08
C VAL A 41 10.70 4.23 -7.71
N ARG A 42 10.02 5.10 -8.47
CA ARG A 42 8.81 4.72 -9.20
C ARG A 42 9.10 3.70 -10.29
N VAL A 43 10.23 3.81 -10.98
CA VAL A 43 10.65 2.85 -12.02
C VAL A 43 10.98 1.50 -11.41
N GLU A 44 11.72 1.48 -10.30
CA GLU A 44 12.03 0.25 -9.56
C GLU A 44 10.75 -0.45 -9.08
N LEU A 45 9.82 0.30 -8.49
CA LEU A 45 8.53 -0.24 -8.09
C LEU A 45 7.76 -0.82 -9.26
N MET A 46 7.70 -0.11 -10.39
CA MET A 46 7.06 -0.61 -11.60
C MET A 46 7.68 -1.91 -12.09
N GLN A 47 9.00 -2.08 -11.99
CA GLN A 47 9.67 -3.33 -12.36
C GLN A 47 9.40 -4.44 -11.35
N ARG A 48 9.37 -4.12 -10.06
CA ARG A 48 9.17 -5.09 -8.97
C ARG A 48 7.73 -5.60 -8.89
N THR A 49 6.74 -4.74 -9.13
CA THR A 49 5.31 -5.05 -8.97
C THR A 49 4.60 -5.28 -10.29
N ASN A 50 5.24 -4.93 -11.41
CA ASN A 50 4.61 -4.82 -12.72
C ASN A 50 3.36 -3.91 -12.71
N HIS A 51 3.22 -3.05 -11.69
CA HIS A 51 2.11 -2.12 -11.50
C HIS A 51 2.58 -0.68 -11.69
N ARG A 52 1.81 0.08 -12.48
CA ARG A 52 2.11 1.50 -12.79
C ARG A 52 1.33 2.50 -11.95
N THR A 53 0.29 2.03 -11.28
CA THR A 53 -0.70 2.83 -10.54
C THR A 53 -0.36 2.89 -9.07
N VAL A 54 -0.82 3.96 -8.42
CA VAL A 54 -0.81 4.11 -6.96
C VAL A 54 -2.25 4.05 -6.43
N PRO A 55 -2.47 3.65 -5.16
CA PRO A 55 -1.46 3.19 -4.20
C PRO A 55 -0.83 1.85 -4.59
N GLN A 56 0.41 1.62 -4.18
CA GLN A 56 1.02 0.27 -4.17
C GLN A 56 1.27 -0.11 -2.73
N ILE A 57 0.71 -1.25 -2.31
CA ILE A 57 0.66 -1.66 -0.91
C ILE A 57 1.44 -2.96 -0.77
N PHE A 58 2.34 -2.97 0.20
CA PHE A 58 3.14 -4.11 0.60
C PHE A 58 2.86 -4.44 2.06
N ILE A 59 2.79 -5.73 2.36
CA ILE A 59 2.70 -6.25 3.72
C ILE A 59 3.87 -7.23 3.87
N GLY A 60 4.88 -6.84 4.66
CA GLY A 60 6.20 -7.46 4.64
C GLY A 60 6.81 -7.42 3.24
N ASP A 61 7.27 -8.57 2.75
CA ASP A 61 7.78 -8.72 1.39
C ASP A 61 6.69 -8.97 0.33
N GLN A 62 5.44 -9.13 0.74
CA GLN A 62 4.34 -9.47 -0.16
C GLN A 62 3.72 -8.21 -0.78
N PHE A 63 3.74 -8.15 -2.10
CA PHE A 63 3.00 -7.15 -2.85
C PHE A 63 1.51 -7.51 -2.88
N ILE A 64 0.66 -6.63 -2.33
CA ILE A 64 -0.79 -6.82 -2.27
C ILE A 64 -1.48 -6.27 -3.52
N GLY A 65 -0.98 -5.17 -4.06
CA GLY A 65 -1.64 -4.44 -5.14
C GLY A 65 -1.98 -3.02 -4.74
N GLY A 66 -3.13 -2.53 -5.24
CA GLY A 66 -3.67 -1.23 -4.90
C GLY A 66 -4.76 -1.30 -3.84
N PHE A 67 -5.55 -0.21 -3.76
CA PHE A 67 -6.60 -0.08 -2.76
C PHE A 67 -7.68 -1.15 -2.92
N ASP A 68 -8.07 -1.49 -4.15
CA ASP A 68 -9.09 -2.50 -4.40
C ASP A 68 -8.69 -3.88 -3.87
N GLN A 69 -7.42 -4.28 -4.06
CA GLN A 69 -6.91 -5.54 -3.52
C GLN A 69 -6.86 -5.53 -1.98
N LEU A 70 -6.39 -4.43 -1.38
CA LEU A 70 -6.39 -4.29 0.08
C LEU A 70 -7.81 -4.38 0.65
N TYR A 71 -8.76 -3.68 0.02
CA TYR A 71 -10.15 -3.66 0.44
C TYR A 71 -10.85 -5.00 0.23
N ALA A 72 -10.50 -5.72 -0.85
CA ALA A 72 -10.99 -7.08 -1.07
C ALA A 72 -10.52 -8.03 0.05
N LEU A 73 -9.27 -7.93 0.49
CA LEU A 73 -8.74 -8.72 1.62
C LEU A 73 -9.43 -8.38 2.94
N GLU A 74 -9.74 -7.11 3.18
CA GLU A 74 -10.51 -6.68 4.35
C GLU A 74 -11.93 -7.29 4.31
N ARG A 75 -12.61 -7.17 3.16
CA ARG A 75 -13.96 -7.70 2.98
C ARG A 75 -14.02 -9.22 3.12
N ASP A 76 -12.97 -9.92 2.71
CA ASP A 76 -12.80 -11.36 2.89
C ASP A 76 -12.41 -11.75 4.34
N GLY A 77 -12.10 -10.79 5.22
CA GLY A 77 -11.62 -11.03 6.58
C GLY A 77 -10.20 -11.63 6.64
N LYS A 78 -9.46 -11.59 5.54
CA LYS A 78 -8.09 -12.14 5.43
C LYS A 78 -7.02 -11.12 5.76
N LEU A 79 -7.36 -9.83 5.69
CA LEU A 79 -6.41 -8.75 5.93
C LEU A 79 -5.79 -8.84 7.34
N ASP A 80 -6.59 -9.10 8.37
CA ASP A 80 -6.11 -9.18 9.75
C ASP A 80 -5.06 -10.30 9.94
N GLY A 81 -5.21 -11.42 9.23
CA GLY A 81 -4.24 -12.51 9.26
C GLY A 81 -2.90 -12.17 8.58
N LEU A 82 -2.91 -11.26 7.62
CA LEU A 82 -1.69 -10.77 6.98
C LEU A 82 -0.98 -9.68 7.80
N LEU A 83 -1.72 -8.95 8.64
CA LEU A 83 -1.19 -7.88 9.48
C LEU A 83 -0.65 -8.37 10.84
N ALA A 84 -1.00 -9.60 11.24
CA ALA A 84 -0.68 -10.21 12.54
C ALA A 84 0.82 -10.39 12.84
#